data_AF-M0ZXY4-F1
#
_entry.id   AF-M0ZXY4-F1
#
_cell.length_a   1.000
_cell.length_b   1.000
_cell.length_c   1.000
_cell.angle_alpha   90.00
_cell.angle_beta   90.00
_cell.angle_gamma   90.00
#
_symmetry.space_group_name_H-M   'P 1'
#
loop_
_entity.id
_entity.type
_entity.pdbx_description
1 polymer ?
#
loop_
_entity_poly.entity_id
_entity_poly.type
_entity_poly.pdbx_seq_one_letter_code
_entity_poly.pdbx_strand_id
1 'polypeptide(L)'
;MGCSFSGLNGLYDAVNGGGDVWINENRFKIIRQLGEGGFAYVFLVKEVLSDPGISKKFRDPSHISDDGTYAMKKVLIQNSEQLEMVREEIRVSSLFSHPNLLPLLDHAIISVKVAQDQSLKHEAYLLFPVHLDGTLLDNAKTMNAKKEFFSTSDVLQIFHQLCAGLKHMHSLDPPYAHNDVKPGNVLLTHRKGQPPLAILMDFGSARPARRQIRFRSEALQLQVWGISF
;
A
#
# COMPACT_ATOMS: atom_id res chain seq x y z
N MET A 1 6.05 14.92 30.45
CA MET A 1 4.87 15.80 30.48
C MET A 1 3.89 15.27 29.46
N GLY A 2 2.75 14.76 29.93
CA GLY A 2 1.76 14.06 29.12
C GLY A 2 0.90 15.03 28.30
N CYS A 3 0.66 14.69 27.04
CA CYS A 3 -0.32 15.36 26.21
C CYS A 3 -1.50 14.40 25.99
N SER A 4 -2.61 14.68 26.67
CA SER A 4 -3.92 14.12 26.41
C SER A 4 -4.50 14.86 25.21
N PHE A 5 -4.55 14.22 24.04
CA PHE A 5 -5.23 14.78 22.88
C PHE A 5 -6.71 14.44 22.92
N SER A 6 -7.54 15.47 23.06
CA SER A 6 -8.99 15.44 22.96
C SER A 6 -9.39 15.19 21.50
N GLY A 7 -9.46 13.90 21.11
CA GLY A 7 -9.74 13.45 19.74
C GLY A 7 -11.20 13.56 19.31
N LEU A 8 -11.84 14.74 19.38
CA LEU A 8 -13.26 14.86 19.07
C LEU A 8 -13.68 15.96 18.09
N ASN A 9 -12.78 16.87 17.67
CA ASN A 9 -13.13 17.86 16.64
C ASN A 9 -12.58 17.56 15.24
N GLY A 10 -11.78 16.49 15.05
CA GLY A 10 -11.22 16.11 13.74
C GLY A 10 -11.94 14.97 13.01
N LEU A 11 -12.97 14.37 13.64
CA LEU A 11 -13.54 13.09 13.21
C LEU A 11 -14.77 13.19 12.30
N TYR A 12 -15.33 14.39 12.09
CA TYR A 12 -16.40 14.61 11.10
C TYR A 12 -15.92 15.24 9.78
N ASP A 13 -14.72 15.84 9.74
CA ASP A 13 -14.15 16.43 8.51
C ASP A 13 -13.34 15.44 7.65
N ALA A 14 -13.05 14.24 8.16
CA ALA A 14 -12.23 13.24 7.47
C ALA A 14 -12.94 12.53 6.30
N VAL A 15 -14.25 12.70 6.15
CA VAL A 15 -15.01 12.16 5.00
C VAL A 15 -15.03 13.15 3.82
N ASN A 16 -14.69 14.43 4.02
CA ASN A 16 -14.82 15.49 3.01
C ASN A 16 -13.50 16.17 2.58
N GLY A 17 -12.33 15.61 2.89
CA GLY A 17 -11.06 16.15 2.38
C GLY A 17 -10.73 17.54 2.96
N GLY A 18 -10.34 17.57 4.23
CA GLY A 18 -9.84 18.80 4.86
C GLY A 18 -8.95 18.60 6.09
N GLY A 19 -8.77 17.36 6.55
CA GLY A 19 -8.02 17.04 7.76
C GLY A 19 -6.53 16.81 7.51
N ASP A 20 -5.74 17.13 8.53
CA ASP A 20 -4.34 16.72 8.59
C ASP A 20 -4.21 15.39 9.33
N VAL A 21 -3.23 14.61 8.91
CA VAL A 21 -2.88 13.31 9.49
C VAL A 21 -1.41 13.30 9.85
N TRP A 22 -1.09 12.69 10.98
CA TRP A 22 0.28 12.50 11.43
C TRP A 22 0.65 11.03 11.29
N ILE A 23 1.76 10.78 10.61
CA ILE A 23 2.41 9.47 10.58
C ILE A 23 3.77 9.68 11.23
N ASN A 24 3.92 9.14 12.45
CA ASN A 24 5.07 9.41 13.31
C ASN A 24 5.28 10.92 13.51
N GLU A 25 6.43 11.43 13.07
CA GLU A 25 6.83 12.84 13.21
C GLU A 25 6.40 13.70 12.02
N ASN A 26 5.85 13.10 10.97
CA ASN A 26 5.55 13.77 9.71
C ASN A 26 4.07 14.11 9.61
N ARG A 27 3.78 15.35 9.23
CA ARG A 27 2.42 15.87 9.03
C ARG A 27 2.08 15.86 7.55
N PHE A 28 0.89 15.34 7.23
CA PHE A 28 0.37 15.33 5.88
C PHE A 28 -1.02 15.95 5.84
N LYS A 29 -1.29 16.71 4.78
CA LYS A 29 -2.63 17.21 4.46
C LYS A 29 -3.33 16.22 3.54
N ILE A 30 -4.54 15.79 3.88
CA ILE A 30 -5.35 14.94 3.00
C ILE A 30 -5.89 15.81 1.85
N ILE A 31 -5.61 15.41 0.61
CA ILE A 31 -6.03 16.14 -0.59
C ILE A 31 -7.35 15.58 -1.14
N ARG A 32 -7.39 14.27 -1.40
CA ARG A 32 -8.58 13.58 -1.91
C ARG A 32 -8.46 12.07 -1.73
N GLN A 33 -9.57 11.35 -1.79
CA GLN A 33 -9.57 9.90 -1.85
C GLN A 33 -9.17 9.42 -3.27
N LEU A 34 -8.37 8.36 -3.34
CA LEU A 34 -7.94 7.66 -4.55
C LEU A 34 -8.72 6.36 -4.76
N GLY A 35 -9.09 5.67 -3.67
CA GLY A 35 -9.81 4.40 -3.76
C GLY A 35 -10.35 3.93 -2.41
N GLU A 36 -11.20 2.91 -2.46
CA GLU A 36 -11.84 2.27 -1.31
C GLU A 36 -11.87 0.75 -1.50
N GLY A 37 -11.62 0.04 -0.41
CA GLY A 37 -11.88 -1.39 -0.25
C GLY A 37 -12.53 -1.63 1.12
N GLY A 38 -12.93 -2.87 1.40
CA GLY A 38 -13.84 -3.19 2.52
C GLY A 38 -13.56 -2.50 3.86
N PHE A 39 -12.30 -2.45 4.29
CA PHE A 39 -11.89 -1.75 5.52
C PHE A 39 -10.71 -0.79 5.30
N ALA A 40 -10.39 -0.49 4.05
CA ALA A 40 -9.20 0.27 3.68
C ALA A 40 -9.55 1.38 2.70
N TYR A 41 -9.04 2.57 2.98
CA TYR A 41 -9.23 3.76 2.17
C TYR A 41 -7.86 4.26 1.72
N VAL A 42 -7.72 4.61 0.45
CA VAL A 42 -6.47 5.17 -0.07
C VAL A 42 -6.69 6.64 -0.36
N PHE A 43 -5.82 7.49 0.18
CA PHE A 43 -5.87 8.94 0.02
C PHE A 43 -4.61 9.46 -0.66
N LEU A 44 -4.77 10.48 -1.49
CA LEU A 44 -3.69 11.35 -1.90
C LEU A 44 -3.43 12.32 -0.75
N VAL A 45 -2.20 12.35 -0.28
CA VAL A 45 -1.78 13.24 0.81
C VAL A 45 -0.58 14.07 0.38
N LYS A 46 -0.44 15.27 0.93
CA LYS A 46 0.69 16.17 0.68
C LYS A 46 1.45 16.40 1.97
N GLU A 47 2.76 16.21 1.95
CA GLU A 47 3.61 16.48 3.12
C GLU A 47 3.59 17.98 3.45
N VAL A 48 3.37 18.29 4.72
CA VAL A 48 3.42 19.66 5.26
C VAL A 48 4.79 19.82 5.91
N LEU A 49 5.73 20.42 5.16
CA LEU A 49 7.07 20.68 5.65
C LEU A 49 7.01 21.63 6.85
N SER A 50 7.37 21.12 8.03
CA SER A 50 7.53 21.90 9.26
C SER A 50 9.02 22.19 9.46
N ASP A 51 9.39 23.45 9.26
CA ASP A 51 10.74 24.03 9.28
C ASP A 51 11.80 23.38 8.35
N PRO A 52 12.69 24.17 7.71
CA PRO A 52 13.71 23.67 6.76
C PRO A 52 14.79 22.73 7.35
N GLY A 53 14.70 22.30 8.61
CA GLY A 53 15.75 21.61 9.34
C GLY A 53 15.46 20.18 9.82
N ILE A 54 14.19 19.72 9.81
CA ILE A 54 13.77 18.51 10.56
C ILE A 54 13.20 17.39 9.67
N SER A 55 12.93 17.63 8.38
CA SER A 55 12.38 16.61 7.46
C SER A 55 13.48 15.65 6.98
N LYS A 56 13.72 14.55 7.72
CA LYS A 56 14.87 13.64 7.50
C LYS A 56 14.58 12.20 7.10
N LYS A 57 13.35 11.75 6.84
CA LYS A 57 13.08 10.29 6.74
C LYS A 57 12.72 9.67 5.38
N PHE A 58 12.37 10.40 4.32
CA PHE A 58 11.93 9.78 3.03
C PHE A 58 12.75 10.13 1.79
N ARG A 59 14.04 10.44 1.93
CA ARG A 59 14.83 10.98 0.81
C ARG A 59 15.50 9.87 -0.03
N ASP A 60 14.72 8.93 -0.54
CA ASP A 60 15.06 8.41 -1.88
C ASP A 60 14.39 9.34 -2.89
N PRO A 61 15.15 10.15 -3.65
CA PRO A 61 14.59 11.05 -4.65
C PRO A 61 13.68 10.35 -5.67
N SER A 62 13.82 9.03 -5.85
CA SER A 62 12.99 8.24 -6.77
C SER A 62 11.57 7.95 -6.24
N HIS A 63 11.29 8.23 -4.96
CA HIS A 63 10.01 7.93 -4.30
C HIS A 63 9.18 9.17 -3.95
N ILE A 64 9.77 10.36 -4.12
CA ILE A 64 9.12 11.65 -3.88
C ILE A 64 8.53 12.11 -5.20
N SER A 65 7.22 12.40 -5.24
CA SER A 65 6.66 13.13 -6.39
C SER A 65 7.21 14.55 -6.42
N ASP A 66 7.30 15.15 -7.60
CA ASP A 66 7.84 16.51 -7.77
C ASP A 66 7.13 17.57 -6.89
N ASP A 67 5.91 17.31 -6.45
CA ASP A 67 5.09 18.21 -5.64
C ASP A 67 4.93 17.81 -4.16
N GLY A 68 5.66 16.79 -3.70
CA GLY A 68 5.64 16.30 -2.31
C GLY A 68 4.36 15.57 -1.92
N THR A 69 3.76 14.85 -2.86
CA THR A 69 2.55 14.05 -2.67
C THR A 69 2.85 12.55 -2.58
N TYR A 70 1.99 11.86 -1.85
CA TYR A 70 2.10 10.45 -1.51
C TYR A 70 0.73 9.79 -1.52
N ALA A 71 0.71 8.46 -1.57
CA ALA A 71 -0.48 7.67 -1.33
C ALA A 71 -0.47 7.17 0.12
N MET A 72 -1.54 7.42 0.87
CA MET A 72 -1.73 6.92 2.23
C MET A 72 -2.89 5.94 2.28
N LYS A 73 -2.62 4.69 2.66
CA LYS A 73 -3.64 3.68 2.96
C LYS A 73 -4.01 3.79 4.43
N LYS A 74 -5.27 4.13 4.73
CA LYS A 74 -5.88 4.07 6.06
C LYS A 74 -6.65 2.77 6.21
N VAL A 75 -6.36 1.97 7.23
CA VAL A 75 -7.07 0.72 7.54
C VAL A 75 -7.80 0.85 8.86
N LEU A 76 -9.09 0.56 8.87
CA LEU A 76 -9.91 0.49 10.08
C LEU A 76 -9.81 -0.91 10.68
N ILE A 77 -9.38 -1.02 11.94
CA ILE A 77 -9.13 -2.30 12.61
C ILE A 77 -10.17 -2.48 13.72
N GLN A 78 -10.99 -3.52 13.58
CA GLN A 78 -12.13 -3.81 14.45
C GLN A 78 -11.86 -4.95 15.43
N ASN A 79 -10.90 -5.83 15.13
CA ASN A 79 -10.57 -6.99 15.96
C ASN A 79 -9.07 -7.32 15.92
N SER A 80 -8.64 -8.27 16.77
CA SER A 80 -7.24 -8.69 16.89
C SER A 80 -6.70 -9.41 15.65
N GLU A 81 -7.55 -10.14 14.92
CA GLU A 81 -7.16 -10.84 13.70
C GLU A 81 -6.79 -9.84 12.60
N GLN A 82 -7.60 -8.80 12.40
CA GLN A 82 -7.30 -7.70 11.48
C GLN A 82 -6.04 -6.95 11.86
N LEU A 83 -5.81 -6.73 13.17
CA LEU A 83 -4.57 -6.11 13.64
C LEU A 83 -3.35 -6.93 13.25
N GLU A 84 -3.42 -8.25 13.41
CA GLU A 84 -2.32 -9.14 13.05
C GLU A 84 -2.09 -9.20 11.53
N MET A 85 -3.16 -9.22 10.73
CA MET A 85 -3.05 -9.14 9.28
C MET A 85 -2.35 -7.86 8.82
N VAL A 86 -2.69 -6.71 9.41
CA VAL A 86 -2.05 -5.42 9.08
C VAL A 86 -0.59 -5.39 9.54
N ARG A 87 -0.27 -5.94 10.72
CA ARG A 87 1.12 -6.05 11.20
C ARG A 87 1.96 -6.91 10.27
N GLU A 88 1.41 -8.03 9.82
CA GLU A 88 2.10 -8.91 8.87
C GLU A 88 2.27 -8.23 7.50
N GLU A 89 1.26 -7.52 6.99
CA GLU A 89 1.38 -6.73 5.76
C GLU A 89 2.52 -5.70 5.85
N ILE A 90 2.59 -4.94 6.95
CA ILE A 90 3.66 -3.96 7.21
C ILE A 90 5.02 -4.66 7.26
N ARG A 91 5.12 -5.75 8.02
CA ARG A 91 6.36 -6.50 8.20
C ARG A 91 6.87 -7.03 6.87
N VAL A 92 6.00 -7.66 6.08
CA VAL A 92 6.35 -8.24 4.78
C VAL A 92 6.68 -7.16 3.76
N SER A 93 5.92 -6.08 3.68
CA SER A 93 6.20 -4.96 2.77
C SER A 93 7.58 -4.34 3.04
N SER A 94 7.99 -4.29 4.31
CA SER A 94 9.30 -3.76 4.72
C SER A 94 10.50 -4.64 4.30
N LEU A 95 10.26 -5.89 3.87
CA LEU A 95 11.32 -6.80 3.41
C LEU A 95 11.76 -6.52 1.97
N PHE A 96 10.94 -5.81 1.20
CA PHE A 96 11.13 -5.68 -0.24
C PHE A 96 11.74 -4.33 -0.59
N SER A 97 12.84 -4.36 -1.37
CA SER A 97 13.46 -3.17 -1.91
C SER A 97 13.86 -3.43 -3.36
N HIS A 98 13.00 -3.03 -4.30
CA HIS A 98 13.17 -3.26 -5.71
C HIS A 98 12.34 -2.26 -6.54
N PRO A 99 12.83 -1.73 -7.67
CA PRO A 99 12.11 -0.71 -8.46
C PRO A 99 10.74 -1.15 -8.99
N ASN A 100 10.50 -2.45 -9.11
CA ASN A 100 9.22 -3.02 -9.56
C ASN A 100 8.33 -3.56 -8.43
N LEU A 101 8.64 -3.26 -7.17
CA LEU A 101 7.83 -3.57 -5.98
C LEU A 101 7.53 -2.26 -5.25
N LEU A 102 6.28 -2.01 -4.88
CA LEU A 102 5.88 -0.77 -4.23
C LEU A 102 6.51 -0.68 -2.83
N PRO A 103 7.40 0.29 -2.55
CA PRO A 103 8.04 0.38 -1.24
C PRO A 103 7.09 0.96 -0.20
N LEU A 104 7.10 0.39 1.01
CA LEU A 104 6.48 1.00 2.18
C LEU A 104 7.43 2.09 2.72
N LEU A 105 7.01 3.36 2.64
CA LEU A 105 7.83 4.49 3.08
C LEU A 105 7.75 4.65 4.60
N ASP A 106 6.53 4.67 5.15
CA ASP A 106 6.29 4.79 6.58
C ASP A 106 5.01 4.08 6.99
N HIS A 107 4.85 3.88 8.30
CA HIS A 107 3.60 3.40 8.86
C HIS A 107 3.39 3.84 10.32
N ALA A 108 2.13 3.83 10.75
CA ALA A 108 1.74 4.00 12.15
C ALA A 108 0.49 3.17 12.45
N ILE A 109 0.42 2.59 13.65
CA ILE A 109 -0.80 1.99 14.19
C ILE A 109 -1.16 2.77 15.45
N ILE A 110 -2.35 3.36 15.47
CA ILE A 110 -2.85 4.17 16.58
C ILE A 110 -4.07 3.52 17.23
N SER A 111 -4.31 3.87 18.49
CA SER A 111 -5.51 3.47 19.22
C SER A 111 -6.47 4.65 19.29
N VAL A 112 -7.70 4.45 18.85
CA VAL A 112 -8.76 5.46 18.80
C VAL A 112 -9.86 5.05 19.78
N LYS A 113 -10.19 5.95 20.72
CA LYS A 113 -11.33 5.78 21.64
C LYS A 113 -12.61 6.16 20.91
N VAL A 114 -13.56 5.24 20.79
CA VAL A 114 -14.89 5.53 20.24
C VAL A 114 -15.78 6.06 21.37
N ALA A 115 -16.27 7.29 21.21
CA ALA A 115 -17.02 8.00 22.24
C ALA A 115 -18.34 7.31 22.68
N GLN A 116 -18.91 6.45 21.83
CA GLN A 116 -20.23 5.86 22.07
C GLN A 116 -20.22 4.61 22.98
N ASP A 117 -19.12 3.86 23.05
CA ASP A 117 -19.11 2.56 23.74
C ASP A 117 -17.82 2.29 24.55
N GLN A 118 -16.95 3.30 24.69
CA GLN A 118 -15.63 3.16 25.33
C GLN A 118 -14.71 2.07 24.74
N SER A 119 -15.12 1.44 23.62
CA SER A 119 -14.32 0.45 22.92
C SER A 119 -13.11 1.13 22.24
N LEU A 120 -11.95 0.52 22.40
CA LEU A 120 -10.73 0.91 21.71
C LEU A 120 -10.73 0.24 20.34
N LYS A 121 -10.77 1.05 19.29
CA LYS A 121 -10.50 0.59 17.92
C LYS A 121 -9.08 0.97 17.53
N HIS A 122 -8.51 0.23 16.59
CA HIS A 122 -7.22 0.60 16.03
C HIS A 122 -7.39 1.17 14.63
N GLU A 123 -6.51 2.07 14.24
CA GLU A 123 -6.36 2.51 12.85
C GLU A 123 -4.91 2.34 12.47
N ALA A 124 -4.67 1.89 11.24
CA ALA A 124 -3.32 1.86 10.67
C ALA A 124 -3.22 2.80 9.48
N TYR A 125 -2.06 3.43 9.35
CA TYR A 125 -1.69 4.33 8.28
C TYR A 125 -0.42 3.78 7.63
N LEU A 126 -0.45 3.53 6.33
CA LEU A 126 0.70 3.09 5.53
C LEU A 126 0.94 4.11 4.42
N LEU A 127 2.18 4.57 4.28
CA LEU A 127 2.57 5.61 3.32
C LEU A 127 3.39 4.99 2.17
N PHE A 128 3.04 5.37 0.94
CA PHE A 128 3.64 4.85 -0.29
C PHE A 128 3.93 6.00 -1.28
N PRO A 129 4.85 5.81 -2.24
CA PRO A 129 4.92 6.69 -3.41
C PRO A 129 3.57 6.70 -4.14
N VAL A 130 3.17 7.86 -4.65
CA VAL A 130 1.93 7.96 -5.44
C VAL A 130 2.18 7.65 -6.92
N HIS A 131 1.31 6.83 -7.50
CA HIS A 131 1.29 6.52 -8.93
C HIS A 131 -0.07 6.91 -9.51
N LEU A 132 -0.16 8.08 -10.13
CA LEU A 132 -1.43 8.68 -10.57
C LEU A 132 -1.97 8.13 -11.89
N ASP A 133 -1.15 7.41 -12.66
CA ASP A 133 -1.60 6.75 -13.90
C ASP A 133 -2.46 5.49 -13.62
N GLY A 134 -2.66 5.16 -12.35
CA GLY A 134 -3.53 4.07 -11.92
C GLY A 134 -2.95 2.69 -12.17
N THR A 135 -3.82 1.68 -12.11
CA THR A 135 -3.43 0.28 -12.27
C THR A 135 -3.40 -0.15 -13.74
N LEU A 136 -2.74 -1.27 -14.03
CA LEU A 136 -2.79 -1.91 -15.33
C LEU A 136 -4.23 -2.27 -15.71
N LEU A 137 -5.08 -2.64 -14.74
CA LEU A 137 -6.51 -2.85 -14.96
C LEU A 137 -7.23 -1.56 -15.40
N ASP A 138 -6.95 -0.44 -14.75
CA ASP A 138 -7.56 0.86 -15.10
C ASP A 138 -7.15 1.29 -16.51
N ASN A 139 -5.85 1.17 -16.82
CA ASN A 139 -5.33 1.47 -18.15
C ASN A 139 -5.95 0.57 -19.23
N ALA A 140 -6.06 -0.74 -18.97
CA ALA A 140 -6.69 -1.67 -19.89
C ALA A 140 -8.17 -1.33 -20.15
N LYS A 141 -8.92 -0.93 -19.12
CA LYS A 141 -10.31 -0.46 -19.27
C LYS A 141 -10.39 0.81 -20.12
N THR A 142 -9.54 1.80 -19.85
CA THR A 142 -9.49 3.05 -20.62
C THR A 142 -9.12 2.81 -22.08
N MET A 143 -8.11 1.98 -22.35
CA MET A 143 -7.71 1.61 -23.71
C MET A 143 -8.83 0.87 -24.45
N ASN A 144 -9.46 -0.11 -23.81
CA ASN A 144 -10.57 -0.85 -24.41
C ASN A 144 -11.75 0.06 -24.80
N ALA A 145 -12.10 1.03 -23.95
CA ALA A 145 -13.14 2.03 -24.26
C ALA A 145 -12.79 2.88 -25.50
N LYS A 146 -11.49 3.10 -25.76
CA LYS A 146 -10.97 3.82 -26.93
C LYS A 146 -10.65 2.91 -28.12
N LYS A 147 -10.82 1.59 -27.99
CA LYS A 147 -10.35 0.56 -28.95
C LYS A 147 -8.83 0.63 -29.20
N GLU A 148 -8.08 1.03 -28.19
CA GLU A 148 -6.62 1.03 -28.16
C GLU A 148 -6.11 -0.22 -27.44
N PHE A 149 -4.84 -0.56 -27.67
CA PHE A 149 -4.16 -1.67 -27.02
C PHE A 149 -2.73 -1.29 -26.71
N PHE A 150 -2.16 -1.90 -25.67
CA PHE A 150 -0.72 -1.85 -25.46
C PHE A 150 0.01 -2.43 -26.68
N SER A 151 1.13 -1.80 -27.06
CA SER A 151 2.00 -2.39 -28.06
C SER A 151 2.61 -3.69 -27.53
N THR A 152 3.00 -4.61 -28.42
CA THR A 152 3.72 -5.83 -28.01
C THR A 152 4.99 -5.50 -27.22
N SER A 153 5.67 -4.41 -27.57
CA SER A 153 6.85 -3.94 -26.85
C SER A 153 6.51 -3.57 -25.40
N ASP A 154 5.43 -2.81 -25.19
CA ASP A 154 4.99 -2.41 -23.84
C ASP A 154 4.59 -3.61 -23.01
N VAL A 155 3.85 -4.56 -23.59
CA VAL A 155 3.45 -5.80 -22.90
C VAL A 155 4.67 -6.59 -22.43
N LEU A 156 5.68 -6.75 -23.30
CA LEU A 156 6.92 -7.45 -22.93
C LEU A 156 7.70 -6.70 -21.85
N GLN A 157 7.75 -5.38 -21.92
CA GLN A 157 8.42 -4.53 -20.93
C GLN A 157 7.76 -4.61 -19.56
N ILE A 158 6.42 -4.53 -19.51
CA ILE A 158 5.63 -4.70 -18.28
C ILE A 158 5.86 -6.10 -17.71
N PHE A 159 5.75 -7.15 -18.52
CA PHE A 159 5.93 -8.53 -18.08
C PHE A 159 7.34 -8.76 -17.52
N HIS A 160 8.38 -8.28 -18.22
CA HIS A 160 9.77 -8.38 -17.76
C HIS A 160 9.98 -7.71 -16.40
N GLN A 161 9.42 -6.51 -16.20
CA GLN A 161 9.49 -5.78 -14.93
C GLN A 161 8.80 -6.52 -13.78
N LEU A 162 7.62 -7.09 -14.03
CA LEU A 162 6.91 -7.92 -13.04
C LEU A 162 7.74 -9.17 -12.68
N CYS A 163 8.33 -9.84 -13.66
CA CYS A 163 9.24 -10.96 -13.42
C CYS A 163 10.47 -10.54 -12.61
N ALA A 164 11.03 -9.35 -12.83
CA ALA A 164 12.16 -8.84 -12.05
C ALA A 164 11.77 -8.62 -10.57
N GLY A 165 10.62 -8.00 -10.31
CA GLY A 165 10.08 -7.84 -8.94
C GLY A 165 9.80 -9.18 -8.25
N LEU A 166 9.13 -10.10 -8.95
CA LEU A 166 8.84 -11.44 -8.42
C LEU A 166 10.13 -12.24 -8.16
N LYS A 167 11.11 -12.15 -9.06
CA LYS A 167 12.44 -12.76 -8.87
C LYS A 167 13.10 -12.25 -7.59
N HIS A 168 13.02 -10.94 -7.32
CA HIS A 168 13.54 -10.38 -6.07
C HIS A 168 12.87 -11.02 -4.84
N MET A 169 11.53 -11.06 -4.77
CA MET A 169 10.79 -11.72 -3.68
C MET A 169 11.18 -13.20 -3.51
N HIS A 170 11.32 -13.91 -4.63
CA HIS A 170 11.65 -15.34 -4.66
C HIS A 170 13.11 -15.62 -4.29
N SER A 171 13.98 -14.61 -4.34
CA SER A 171 15.41 -14.73 -4.02
C SER A 171 15.76 -14.47 -2.55
N LEU A 172 14.81 -13.99 -1.77
CA LEU A 172 14.98 -13.80 -0.33
C LEU A 172 15.17 -15.15 0.40
N ASP A 173 15.69 -15.09 1.61
CA ASP A 173 15.78 -16.23 2.52
C ASP A 173 15.06 -15.93 3.85
N PRO A 174 13.92 -16.59 4.14
CA PRO A 174 13.21 -17.53 3.27
C PRO A 174 12.60 -16.82 2.04
N PRO A 175 12.36 -17.55 0.93
CA PRO A 175 11.74 -16.95 -0.26
C PRO A 175 10.28 -16.61 0.03
N TYR A 176 9.76 -15.53 -0.56
CA TYR A 176 8.37 -15.11 -0.44
C TYR A 176 7.63 -15.24 -1.77
N ALA A 177 6.35 -15.62 -1.72
CA ALA A 177 5.43 -15.60 -2.86
C ALA A 177 4.38 -14.51 -2.64
N HIS A 178 4.00 -13.79 -3.69
CA HIS A 178 3.00 -12.72 -3.62
C HIS A 178 1.56 -13.22 -3.42
N ASN A 179 1.21 -14.34 -4.08
CA ASN A 179 -0.10 -15.00 -4.03
C ASN A 179 -1.33 -14.19 -4.52
N ASP A 180 -1.16 -12.99 -5.07
CA ASP A 180 -2.27 -12.17 -5.59
C ASP A 180 -1.82 -11.28 -6.77
N VAL A 181 -1.07 -11.87 -7.70
CA VAL A 181 -0.62 -11.16 -8.90
C VAL A 181 -1.78 -11.08 -9.89
N LYS A 182 -2.29 -9.87 -10.10
CA LYS A 182 -3.39 -9.56 -11.03
C LYS A 182 -3.24 -8.14 -11.58
N PRO A 183 -3.88 -7.78 -12.71
CA PRO A 183 -3.76 -6.44 -13.28
C PRO A 183 -4.17 -5.29 -12.34
N GLY A 184 -5.07 -5.55 -11.38
CA GLY A 184 -5.47 -4.56 -10.37
C GLY A 184 -4.41 -4.29 -9.29
N ASN A 185 -3.39 -5.15 -9.17
CA ASN A 185 -2.29 -5.01 -8.21
C ASN A 185 -0.98 -4.58 -8.90
N VAL A 186 -1.06 -4.09 -10.14
CA VAL A 186 0.08 -3.57 -10.89
C VAL A 186 -0.16 -2.09 -11.17
N LEU A 187 0.62 -1.21 -10.55
CA LEU A 187 0.63 0.22 -10.86
C LEU A 187 1.46 0.48 -12.11
N LEU A 188 1.03 1.43 -12.92
CA LEU A 188 1.79 1.92 -14.05
C LEU A 188 2.27 3.35 -13.81
N THR A 189 3.39 3.71 -14.43
CA THR A 189 3.85 5.09 -14.52
C THR A 189 4.47 5.35 -15.88
N HIS A 190 3.91 6.29 -16.61
CA HIS A 190 4.37 6.70 -17.92
C HIS A 190 5.30 7.89 -17.79
N ARG A 191 6.46 7.80 -18.43
CA ARG A 191 7.40 8.90 -18.55
C ARG A 191 7.65 9.16 -20.03
N LYS A 192 7.68 10.44 -20.42
CA LYS A 192 7.83 10.81 -21.84
C LYS A 192 9.09 10.20 -22.42
N GLY A 193 8.93 9.44 -23.51
CA GLY A 193 10.04 8.79 -24.22
C GLY A 193 10.64 7.57 -23.51
N GLN A 194 9.96 7.03 -22.49
CA GLN A 194 10.36 5.81 -21.79
C GLN A 194 9.23 4.79 -21.83
N PRO A 195 9.54 3.49 -21.75
CA PRO A 195 8.51 2.46 -21.60
C PRO A 195 7.78 2.61 -20.25
N PRO A 196 6.53 2.11 -20.14
CA PRO A 196 5.79 2.16 -18.88
C PRO A 196 6.55 1.46 -17.75
N LEU A 197 6.73 2.15 -16.62
CA LEU A 197 7.26 1.54 -15.40
C LEU A 197 6.12 0.76 -14.72
N ALA A 198 6.33 -0.54 -14.50
CA ALA A 198 5.37 -1.42 -13.84
C ALA A 198 5.82 -1.74 -12.42
N ILE A 199 4.92 -1.57 -11.45
CA ILE A 199 5.21 -1.71 -10.03
C ILE A 199 4.13 -2.60 -9.40
N LEU A 200 4.54 -3.73 -8.84
CA LEU A 200 3.66 -4.65 -8.14
C LEU A 200 3.37 -4.13 -6.73
N MET A 201 2.11 -4.13 -6.33
CA MET A 201 1.62 -3.66 -5.03
C MET A 201 0.76 -4.73 -4.33
N ASP A 202 0.36 -4.44 -3.09
CA ASP A 202 -0.50 -5.28 -2.25
C ASP A 202 0.12 -6.61 -1.78
N PHE A 203 0.93 -6.51 -0.74
CA PHE A 203 1.60 -7.65 -0.12
C PHE A 203 0.80 -8.29 1.03
N GLY A 204 -0.49 -7.97 1.20
CA GLY A 204 -1.32 -8.52 2.28
C GLY A 204 -1.46 -10.05 2.21
N SER A 205 -1.40 -10.61 0.99
CA SER A 205 -1.44 -12.05 0.71
C SER A 205 -0.06 -12.71 0.62
N ALA A 206 1.02 -11.93 0.72
CA ALA A 206 2.37 -12.45 0.55
C ALA A 206 2.80 -13.30 1.75
N ARG A 207 3.41 -14.45 1.49
CA ARG A 207 3.80 -15.44 2.52
C ARG A 207 5.10 -16.13 2.12
N PRO A 208 5.83 -16.76 3.06
CA PRO A 208 6.94 -17.63 2.70
C PRO A 208 6.50 -18.66 1.64
N ALA A 209 7.23 -18.70 0.52
CA ALA A 209 6.92 -19.49 -0.65
C ALA A 209 7.07 -20.99 -0.40
N ARG A 210 8.04 -21.36 0.45
CA ARG A 210 8.27 -22.75 0.84
C ARG A 210 7.54 -23.01 2.17
N ARG A 211 6.50 -23.82 2.12
CA ARG A 211 5.84 -24.35 3.32
C ARG A 211 6.18 -25.82 3.47
N GLN A 212 6.80 -26.18 4.58
CA GLN A 212 7.00 -27.58 4.93
C GLN A 212 5.73 -28.09 5.61
N ILE A 213 4.98 -28.95 4.92
CA ILE A 213 3.82 -29.62 5.52
C ILE A 213 4.37 -30.80 6.32
N ARG A 214 4.33 -30.71 7.64
CA ARG A 214 4.74 -31.78 8.56
C ARG A 214 3.53 -32.55 9.08
N PHE A 215 2.37 -31.90 9.17
CA PHE A 215 1.16 -32.49 9.73
C PHE A 215 -0.07 -32.30 8.84
N ARG A 216 -1.06 -33.19 8.98
CA ARG A 216 -2.33 -33.14 8.24
C ARG A 216 -3.11 -31.84 8.48
N SER A 217 -3.04 -31.27 9.68
CA SER A 217 -3.67 -29.98 10.03
C SER A 217 -3.14 -28.82 9.17
N GLU A 218 -1.83 -28.79 8.90
CA GLU A 218 -1.19 -27.78 8.04
C GLU A 218 -1.61 -27.94 6.57
N ALA A 219 -1.78 -29.19 6.12
CA ALA A 219 -2.29 -29.49 4.78
C ALA A 219 -3.74 -29.02 4.59
N LEU A 220 -4.59 -29.21 5.60
CA LEU A 220 -5.99 -28.78 5.57
C LEU A 220 -6.12 -27.26 5.58
N GLN A 221 -5.28 -26.56 6.36
CA GLN A 221 -5.26 -25.10 6.31
C GLN A 221 -4.95 -24.62 4.89
N LEU A 222 -3.97 -25.20 4.19
CA LEU A 222 -3.63 -24.85 2.82
C LEU A 222 -4.77 -25.02 1.80
N GLN A 223 -5.65 -26.01 1.97
CA GLN A 223 -6.80 -26.23 1.07
C GLN A 223 -7.86 -25.13 1.19
N VAL A 224 -8.06 -24.58 2.39
CA VAL A 224 -9.03 -23.49 2.60
C VAL A 224 -8.61 -22.22 1.84
N TRP A 225 -7.29 -21.95 1.74
CA TRP A 225 -6.77 -20.78 1.03
C TRP A 225 -6.81 -20.90 -0.50
N GLY A 226 -6.97 -22.10 -1.06
CA GLY A 226 -7.02 -22.32 -2.51
C GLY A 226 -8.43 -22.20 -3.13
N ILE A 227 -9.47 -22.03 -2.31
CA ILE A 227 -10.88 -22.13 -2.73
C ILE A 227 -11.66 -20.81 -2.53
N SER A 228 -11.02 -19.75 -2.02
CA SER A 228 -11.67 -18.44 -1.93
C SER A 228 -11.45 -17.62 -3.21
N PHE A 229 -12.22 -17.94 -4.25
CA PHE A 229 -12.46 -17.06 -5.41
C PHE A 229 -13.92 -16.62 -5.43
#